data_AF-A0A6I9XMP6-F1
#
_entry.id   AF-A0A6I9XMP6-F1
#
_cell.length_a   1.000
_cell.length_b   1.000
_cell.length_c   1.000
_cell.angle_alpha   90.00
_cell.angle_beta   90.00
_cell.angle_gamma   90.00
#
_symmetry.space_group_name_H-M   'P 1'
#
loop_
_entity.id
_entity.type
_entity.pdbx_description
1 polymer ?
#
loop_
_entity_poly.entity_id
_entity_poly.type
_entity_poly.pdbx_seq_one_letter_code
_entity_poly.pdbx_strand_id
1 'polypeptide(L)'
;MRQLNSGLQSQAVDKFMKQPFRSGWDPEHGGLFAFQDVDGFCPTQLEWRMKLWWPHTEAMVAFLMGFAETQDQELLELFHQVANYAFAKFRDPGLAGEWFGYLNQEGKVALTIKGGPFKGCFHVPRALYMCEEILKSLLETKSAIQK
;
A
#
# COMPACT_ATOMS: atom_id res chain seq x y z
N MET A 1 5.22 -14.83 -24.26
CA MET A 1 5.25 -15.62 -23.00
C MET A 1 6.25 -14.96 -22.07
N ARG A 2 5.87 -14.51 -20.87
CA ARG A 2 6.85 -14.02 -19.88
C ARG A 2 7.63 -15.23 -19.37
N GLN A 3 8.94 -15.25 -19.57
CA GLN A 3 9.77 -16.30 -18.97
C GLN A 3 9.83 -16.05 -17.46
N LEU A 4 9.38 -17.03 -16.67
CA LEU A 4 9.48 -17.00 -15.22
C LEU A 4 10.95 -17.14 -14.81
N ASN A 5 11.54 -16.05 -14.33
CA ASN A 5 12.89 -16.03 -13.75
C ASN A 5 12.76 -15.79 -12.25
N SER A 6 12.92 -16.85 -11.47
CA SER A 6 12.78 -16.82 -10.00
C SER A 6 13.80 -15.90 -9.33
N GLY A 7 15.01 -15.78 -9.89
CA GLY A 7 16.04 -14.86 -9.40
C GLY A 7 15.61 -13.39 -9.54
N LEU A 8 15.10 -13.01 -10.71
CA LEU A 8 14.58 -11.66 -10.93
C LEU A 8 13.31 -11.38 -10.11
N GLN A 9 12.44 -12.37 -9.93
CA GLN A 9 11.26 -12.24 -9.07
C GLN A 9 11.66 -11.98 -7.61
N SER A 10 12.59 -12.77 -7.07
CA SER A 10 13.10 -12.60 -5.71
C SER A 10 13.78 -11.24 -5.53
N GLN A 11 14.61 -10.83 -6.50
CA GLN A 11 15.24 -9.51 -6.49
C GLN A 11 14.19 -8.39 -6.54
N ALA A 12 13.12 -8.56 -7.33
CA ALA A 12 12.05 -7.57 -7.43
C ALA A 12 11.32 -7.39 -6.09
N VAL A 13 10.98 -8.50 -5.43
CA VAL A 13 10.33 -8.51 -4.11
C VAL A 13 11.22 -7.86 -3.06
N ASP A 14 12.49 -8.25 -2.97
CA ASP A 14 13.40 -7.72 -1.95
C ASP A 14 13.67 -6.23 -2.16
N LYS A 15 14.04 -5.84 -3.39
CA LYS A 15 14.54 -4.48 -3.69
C LYS A 15 13.47 -3.45 -3.94
N PHE A 16 12.32 -3.82 -4.50
CA PHE A 16 11.27 -2.86 -4.87
C PHE A 16 10.02 -2.93 -3.99
N MET A 17 9.91 -3.92 -3.10
CA MET A 17 8.75 -4.01 -2.19
C MET A 17 9.19 -3.96 -0.72
N LYS A 18 10.01 -4.92 -0.27
CA LYS A 18 10.39 -5.02 1.14
C LYS A 18 11.32 -3.88 1.58
N GLN A 19 12.36 -3.59 0.80
CA GLN A 19 13.32 -2.55 1.14
C GLN A 19 12.70 -1.13 1.19
N PRO A 20 11.90 -0.68 0.20
CA PRO A 20 11.23 0.61 0.28
C PRO A 20 10.23 0.72 1.43
N PHE A 21 9.55 -0.38 1.78
CA PHE A 21 8.65 -0.38 2.92
C PHE A 21 9.37 -0.25 4.25
N ARG A 22 10.45 -1.03 4.46
CA ARG A 22 11.24 -0.98 5.70
C ARG A 22 11.86 0.39 5.95
N SER A 23 12.26 1.09 4.88
CA SER A 23 12.80 2.45 4.98
C SER A 23 11.70 3.51 5.07
N GLY A 24 10.60 3.36 4.33
CA GLY A 24 9.53 4.35 4.24
C GLY A 24 8.50 4.32 5.35
N TRP A 25 8.38 3.21 6.09
CA TRP A 25 7.39 3.09 7.16
C TRP A 25 7.79 3.91 8.38
N ASP A 26 6.89 4.79 8.84
CA ASP A 26 7.04 5.58 10.05
C ASP A 26 6.78 4.69 11.28
N PRO A 27 7.81 4.37 12.11
CA PRO A 27 7.64 3.48 13.25
C PRO A 27 6.88 4.12 14.41
N GLU A 28 6.78 5.45 14.46
CA GLU A 28 6.15 6.19 15.56
C GLU A 28 4.64 6.36 15.32
N HIS A 29 4.26 6.69 14.08
CA HIS A 29 2.87 7.02 13.73
C HIS A 29 2.20 6.01 12.80
N GLY A 30 2.97 5.06 12.26
CA GLY A 30 2.54 4.17 11.18
C GLY A 30 2.41 4.88 9.83
N GLY A 31 2.28 4.10 8.77
CA GLY A 31 2.13 4.61 7.40
C GLY A 31 3.45 5.01 6.76
N LEU A 32 3.44 5.07 5.43
CA LEU A 32 4.60 5.43 4.61
C LEU A 32 4.77 6.95 4.54
N PHE A 33 6.00 7.44 4.71
CA PHE A 33 6.37 8.81 4.38
C PHE A 33 6.17 9.10 2.87
N ALA A 34 5.87 10.35 2.52
CA ALA A 34 5.69 10.76 1.13
C ALA A 34 7.02 10.86 0.38
N PHE A 35 8.06 11.36 1.05
CA PHE A 35 9.41 11.50 0.49
C PHE A 35 10.47 11.17 1.54
N GLN A 36 11.62 10.69 1.08
CA GLN A 36 12.81 10.46 1.90
C GLN A 36 14.07 10.83 1.11
N ASP A 37 15.10 11.21 1.84
CA ASP A 37 16.45 11.39 1.31
C ASP A 37 17.24 10.09 1.48
N VAL A 38 17.98 9.68 0.44
CA VAL A 38 18.67 8.38 0.41
C VAL A 38 19.85 8.33 1.39
N ASP A 39 20.47 9.48 1.67
CA ASP A 39 21.59 9.61 2.60
C ASP A 39 21.12 9.95 4.03
N GLY A 40 19.80 10.03 4.24
CA GLY A 40 19.19 10.30 5.55
C GLY A 40 19.21 11.78 5.96
N PHE A 41 19.48 12.70 5.03
CA PHE A 41 19.36 14.13 5.29
C PHE A 41 17.90 14.57 5.35
N CYS A 42 17.66 15.80 5.82
CA CYS A 42 16.31 16.37 5.82
C CYS A 42 15.85 16.60 4.36
N PRO A 43 14.74 15.99 3.89
CA PRO A 43 14.21 16.24 2.56
C PRO A 43 13.82 17.72 2.37
N THR A 44 13.88 18.20 1.13
CA THR A 44 13.54 19.60 0.79
C THR A 44 12.04 19.81 0.60
N GLN A 45 11.28 18.74 0.31
CA GLN A 45 9.83 18.76 0.14
C GLN A 45 9.17 19.01 1.50
N LEU A 46 8.36 20.06 1.64
CA LEU A 46 7.71 20.39 2.92
C LEU A 46 6.74 19.29 3.37
N GLU A 47 6.16 18.58 2.42
CA GLU A 47 5.21 17.49 2.61
C GLU A 47 5.86 16.12 2.86
N TRP A 48 7.20 16.03 3.00
CA TRP A 48 7.90 14.74 3.05
C TRP A 48 7.39 13.76 4.12
N ARG A 49 6.93 14.29 5.27
CA ARG A 49 6.35 13.48 6.35
C ARG A 49 4.88 13.17 6.22
N MET A 50 4.18 13.73 5.24
CA MET A 50 2.76 13.49 5.04
C MET A 50 2.49 12.03 4.71
N LYS A 51 1.29 11.57 5.06
CA LYS A 51 0.80 10.24 4.70
C LYS A 51 -0.24 10.43 3.61
N LEU A 52 0.11 10.05 2.38
CA LEU A 52 -0.75 10.16 1.21
C LEU A 52 -1.54 8.87 1.00
N TRP A 53 -2.75 8.95 0.44
CA TRP A 53 -3.58 7.76 0.22
C TRP A 53 -2.95 6.78 -0.78
N TRP A 54 -2.38 7.28 -1.88
CA TRP A 54 -2.00 6.44 -3.01
C TRP A 54 -0.79 5.52 -2.73
N PRO A 55 0.29 5.93 -2.01
CA PRO A 55 1.38 5.01 -1.69
C PRO A 55 0.89 3.81 -0.87
N HIS A 56 -0.10 4.02 0.01
CA HIS A 56 -0.69 2.95 0.81
C HIS A 56 -1.57 2.03 -0.05
N THR A 57 -2.39 2.58 -0.95
CA THR A 57 -3.19 1.74 -1.86
C THR A 57 -2.31 0.92 -2.82
N GLU A 58 -1.20 1.49 -3.33
CA GLU A 58 -0.25 0.75 -4.16
C GLU A 58 0.49 -0.33 -3.37
N ALA A 59 0.91 -0.03 -2.13
CA ALA A 59 1.54 -1.01 -1.26
C ALA A 59 0.61 -2.19 -0.93
N MET A 60 -0.69 -1.93 -0.71
CA MET A 60 -1.69 -3.00 -0.55
C MET A 60 -1.70 -3.95 -1.76
N VAL A 61 -1.82 -3.38 -2.97
CA VAL A 61 -1.83 -4.19 -4.21
C VAL A 61 -0.51 -4.95 -4.38
N ALA A 62 0.62 -4.26 -4.20
CA ALA A 62 1.94 -4.85 -4.40
C ALA A 62 2.15 -6.04 -3.46
N PHE A 63 1.91 -5.88 -2.16
CA PHE A 63 2.14 -6.94 -1.18
C PHE A 63 1.21 -8.13 -1.36
N LEU A 64 -0.07 -7.87 -1.62
CA LEU A 64 -1.03 -8.95 -1.84
C LEU A 64 -0.74 -9.71 -3.14
N MET A 65 -0.38 -9.00 -4.21
CA MET A 65 0.04 -9.61 -5.47
C MET A 65 1.33 -10.41 -5.29
N GLY A 66 2.33 -9.84 -4.61
CA GLY A 66 3.59 -10.53 -4.32
C GLY A 66 3.37 -11.80 -3.50
N PHE A 67 2.50 -11.76 -2.48
CA PHE A 67 2.10 -12.96 -1.74
C PHE A 67 1.44 -14.00 -2.66
N ALA A 68 0.51 -13.58 -3.53
CA ALA A 68 -0.16 -14.50 -4.44
C ALA A 68 0.83 -15.24 -5.36
N GLU A 69 1.83 -14.53 -5.86
CA GLU A 69 2.84 -15.07 -6.80
C GLU A 69 3.93 -15.92 -6.13
N THR A 70 4.24 -15.67 -4.84
CA THR A 70 5.41 -16.27 -4.18
C THR A 70 5.09 -17.12 -2.95
N GLN A 71 3.90 -16.97 -2.37
CA GLN A 71 3.49 -17.54 -1.08
C GLN A 71 4.38 -17.15 0.10
N ASP A 72 5.14 -16.06 -0.03
CA ASP A 72 5.98 -15.49 1.03
C ASP A 72 5.11 -14.83 2.12
N GLN A 73 5.08 -15.44 3.30
CA GLN A 73 4.22 -15.00 4.41
C GLN A 73 4.54 -13.59 4.92
N GLU A 74 5.79 -13.13 4.80
CA GLU A 74 6.14 -11.75 5.18
C GLU A 74 5.33 -10.74 4.34
N LEU A 75 5.09 -11.04 3.05
CA LEU A 75 4.31 -10.15 2.18
C LEU A 75 2.84 -10.09 2.61
N LEU A 76 2.28 -11.19 3.12
CA LEU A 76 0.91 -11.19 3.65
C LEU A 76 0.80 -10.37 4.94
N GLU A 77 1.79 -10.49 5.83
CA GLU A 77 1.87 -9.69 7.06
C GLU A 77 1.97 -8.19 6.74
N LEU A 78 2.84 -7.83 5.79
CA LEU A 78 2.98 -6.46 5.30
C LEU A 78 1.69 -5.94 4.65
N PHE A 79 0.99 -6.77 3.86
CA PHE A 79 -0.32 -6.42 3.33
C PHE A 79 -1.31 -6.10 4.46
N HIS A 80 -1.42 -6.95 5.48
CA HIS A 80 -2.30 -6.72 6.62
C HIS A 80 -1.94 -5.42 7.35
N GLN A 81 -0.65 -5.17 7.61
CA GLN A 81 -0.20 -3.95 8.26
C GLN A 81 -0.60 -2.69 7.48
N VAL A 82 -0.35 -2.66 6.16
CA VAL A 82 -0.72 -1.52 5.31
C VAL A 82 -2.24 -1.37 5.20
N ALA A 83 -2.97 -2.45 4.95
CA ALA A 83 -4.41 -2.42 4.80
C ALA A 83 -5.09 -1.93 6.08
N ASN A 84 -4.69 -2.44 7.24
CA ASN A 84 -5.23 -2.01 8.53
C ASN A 84 -5.00 -0.51 8.76
N TYR A 85 -3.78 -0.02 8.51
CA TYR A 85 -3.49 1.40 8.60
C TYR A 85 -4.33 2.21 7.62
N ALA A 86 -4.38 1.80 6.35
CA ALA A 86 -5.03 2.56 5.29
C ALA A 86 -6.54 2.70 5.52
N PHE A 87 -7.21 1.60 5.86
CA PHE A 87 -8.65 1.60 6.16
C PHE A 87 -8.99 2.38 7.44
N ALA A 88 -8.11 2.36 8.44
CA ALA A 88 -8.34 3.10 9.68
C ALA A 88 -8.11 4.61 9.53
N LYS A 89 -7.17 5.03 8.68
CA LYS A 89 -6.69 6.42 8.62
C LYS A 89 -7.26 7.22 7.45
N PHE A 90 -7.41 6.62 6.27
CA PHE A 90 -7.84 7.36 5.07
C PHE A 90 -9.34 7.30 4.84
N ARG A 91 -10.00 6.19 5.16
CA ARG A 91 -11.44 6.04 4.91
C ARG A 91 -12.22 7.07 5.74
N ASP A 92 -13.05 7.88 5.07
CA ASP A 92 -13.95 8.79 5.76
C ASP A 92 -15.11 8.00 6.40
N PRO A 93 -15.32 8.06 7.72
CA PRO A 93 -16.46 7.43 8.37
C PRO A 93 -17.80 8.13 8.06
N GLY A 94 -17.78 9.32 7.45
CA GLY A 94 -18.97 10.06 7.06
C GLY A 94 -19.82 9.39 5.98
N LEU A 95 -21.09 9.79 5.90
CA LEU A 95 -22.10 9.21 4.99
C LEU A 95 -21.77 9.35 3.49
N ALA A 96 -20.86 10.27 3.12
CA ALA A 96 -20.48 10.51 1.72
C ALA A 96 -19.47 9.48 1.17
N GLY A 97 -18.89 8.62 2.02
CA GLY A 97 -17.95 7.58 1.62
C GLY A 97 -16.61 8.11 1.10
N GLU A 98 -15.85 7.23 0.44
CA GLU A 98 -14.52 7.49 -0.12
C GLU A 98 -13.42 7.79 0.95
N TRP A 99 -12.19 8.02 0.52
CA TRP A 99 -11.00 8.16 1.35
C TRP A 99 -10.44 9.58 1.27
N PHE A 100 -10.07 10.17 2.39
CA PHE A 100 -9.22 11.35 2.40
C PHE A 100 -7.91 11.08 1.63
N GLY A 101 -7.42 12.10 0.93
CA GLY A 101 -6.14 12.00 0.23
C GLY A 101 -4.94 12.24 1.14
N TYR A 102 -5.05 13.23 2.03
CA TYR A 102 -3.87 13.88 2.59
C TYR A 102 -3.96 13.93 4.10
N LEU A 103 -3.07 13.20 4.76
CA LEU A 103 -2.94 13.22 6.22
C LEU A 103 -1.58 13.83 6.58
N ASN A 104 -1.51 14.45 7.75
CA ASN A 104 -0.24 14.84 8.34
C ASN A 104 0.53 13.60 8.86
N GLN A 105 1.70 13.80 9.46
CA GLN A 105 2.54 12.69 9.94
C GLN A 105 1.81 11.80 10.94
N GLU A 106 1.04 12.38 11.86
CA GLU A 106 0.31 11.66 12.91
C GLU A 106 -0.93 10.90 12.37
N GLY A 107 -1.18 11.00 11.06
CA GLY A 107 -2.33 10.38 10.40
C GLY A 107 -3.65 11.11 10.67
N LYS A 108 -3.62 12.40 10.99
CA LYS A 108 -4.81 13.27 11.06
C LYS A 108 -5.07 13.91 9.71
N VAL A 109 -6.34 14.12 9.38
CA VAL A 109 -6.75 14.72 8.10
C VAL A 109 -6.17 16.13 7.97
N ALA A 110 -5.31 16.34 6.99
CA ALA A 110 -4.71 17.63 6.68
C ALA A 110 -5.55 18.40 5.65
N LEU A 111 -6.11 17.70 4.67
CA LEU A 111 -7.02 18.27 3.67
C LEU A 111 -8.27 17.38 3.58
N THR A 112 -9.44 17.99 3.75
CA THR A 112 -10.74 17.28 3.79
C THR A 112 -11.30 16.91 2.41
N ILE A 113 -10.61 17.30 1.33
CA ILE A 113 -11.04 17.04 -0.04
C ILE A 113 -11.03 15.54 -0.37
N LYS A 114 -12.03 15.08 -1.11
CA LYS A 114 -12.12 13.70 -1.65
C LYS A 114 -11.60 13.58 -3.08
N GLY A 115 -11.50 14.70 -3.77
CA GLY A 115 -10.91 14.82 -5.09
C GLY A 115 -10.29 16.20 -5.27
N GLY A 116 -9.36 16.31 -6.21
CA GLY A 116 -8.64 17.53 -6.51
C GLY A 116 -7.73 17.34 -7.73
N PRO A 117 -6.77 18.24 -7.97
CA PRO A 117 -5.90 18.18 -9.15
C PRO A 117 -5.16 16.84 -9.31
N PHE A 118 -4.84 16.18 -8.19
CA PHE A 118 -4.06 14.95 -8.16
C PHE A 118 -4.80 13.75 -7.54
N LYS A 119 -6.05 13.94 -7.08
CA LYS A 119 -6.89 12.85 -6.54
C LYS A 119 -8.18 12.74 -7.31
N GLY A 120 -8.39 11.59 -7.94
CA GLY A 120 -9.62 11.26 -8.67
C GLY A 120 -10.02 9.81 -8.45
N CYS A 121 -11.01 9.37 -9.23
CA CYS A 121 -11.53 8.01 -9.23
C CYS A 121 -10.55 7.04 -9.93
N PHE A 122 -9.40 6.77 -9.30
CA PHE A 122 -8.36 5.91 -9.86
C PHE A 122 -7.71 5.01 -8.81
N HIS A 123 -6.77 5.53 -8.01
CA HIS A 123 -5.97 4.71 -7.09
C HIS A 123 -6.82 3.89 -6.11
N VAL A 124 -7.80 4.52 -5.45
CA VAL A 124 -8.67 3.85 -4.47
C VAL A 124 -9.51 2.74 -5.11
N PRO A 125 -10.39 3.01 -6.10
CA PRO A 125 -11.23 1.97 -6.68
C PRO A 125 -10.41 0.87 -7.36
N ARG A 126 -9.31 1.22 -8.06
CA ARG A 126 -8.43 0.23 -8.69
C ARG A 126 -7.80 -0.69 -7.66
N ALA A 127 -7.23 -0.14 -6.59
CA ALA A 127 -6.55 -0.95 -5.58
C ALA A 127 -7.52 -1.89 -4.86
N LEU A 128 -8.72 -1.40 -4.50
CA LEU A 128 -9.74 -2.23 -3.88
C LEU A 128 -10.22 -3.34 -4.80
N TYR A 129 -10.50 -3.02 -6.07
CA TYR A 129 -10.89 -4.02 -7.07
C TYR A 129 -9.80 -5.07 -7.29
N MET A 130 -8.55 -4.66 -7.47
CA MET A 130 -7.44 -5.60 -7.63
C MET A 130 -7.24 -6.48 -6.40
N CYS A 131 -7.31 -5.91 -5.19
CA CYS A 131 -7.20 -6.69 -3.96
C CYS A 131 -8.34 -7.70 -3.82
N GLU A 132 -9.57 -7.30 -4.16
CA GLU A 132 -10.74 -8.18 -4.15
C GLU A 132 -10.53 -9.37 -5.09
N GLU A 133 -10.12 -9.13 -6.33
CA GLU A 133 -9.90 -10.19 -7.33
C GLU A 133 -8.77 -11.15 -6.91
N ILE A 134 -7.66 -10.62 -6.37
CA ILE A 134 -6.55 -11.46 -5.88
C ILE A 134 -7.02 -12.30 -4.68
N LEU A 135 -7.74 -11.71 -3.72
CA LEU A 135 -8.27 -12.44 -2.56
C LEU A 135 -9.25 -13.55 -2.97
N LYS A 136 -10.16 -13.28 -3.92
CA LYS A 136 -11.05 -14.31 -4.47
C LYS A 136 -10.26 -15.49 -5.04
N SER A 137 -9.27 -15.21 -5.90
CA SER A 137 -8.42 -16.24 -6.51
C SER A 137 -7.67 -17.07 -5.48
N LEU A 138 -7.13 -16.44 -4.43
CA LEU A 138 -6.43 -17.13 -3.34
C LEU A 138 -7.36 -18.05 -2.53
N LEU A 139 -8.59 -17.62 -2.26
CA LEU A 139 -9.58 -18.38 -1.50
C LEU A 139 -10.12 -19.57 -2.31
N GLU A 140 -10.38 -19.38 -3.59
CA GLU A 140 -10.82 -20.46 -4.50
C GLU A 140 -9.75 -21.54 -4.62
N THR A 141 -8.48 -21.15 -4.80
CA THR A 141 -7.34 -22.06 -4.86
C THR A 141 -7.20 -22.88 -3.58
N LYS A 142 -7.34 -22.26 -2.40
CA LYS A 142 -7.32 -22.98 -1.11
C LYS A 142 -8.47 -23.98 -1.00
N SER A 143 -9.67 -23.62 -1.47
CA SER A 143 -10.84 -24.53 -1.42
C SER A 143 -10.68 -25.76 -2.31
N ALA A 144 -9.92 -25.64 -3.40
CA ALA A 144 -9.64 -26.74 -4.33
C ALA A 144 -8.60 -27.73 -3.80
N ILE A 145 -7.70 -27.28 -2.92
CA ILE A 145 -6.65 -28.12 -2.29
C ILE A 145 -7.20 -28.88 -1.07
N GLN A 146 -8.28 -28.39 -0.44
CA GLN A 146 -8.92 -29.00 0.73
C GLN A 146 -10.05 -30.00 0.40
N LYS A 147 -10.37 -30.21 -0.88
CA LYS A 147 -11.29 -31.25 -1.36
C LYS A 147 -10.51 -32.47 -1.82
#